data_AF-A0A522E0W9-F1
#
_entry.id   AF-A0A522E0W9-F1
#
_cell.length_a   1.000
_cell.length_b   1.000
_cell.length_c   1.000
_cell.angle_alpha   90.00
_cell.angle_beta   90.00
_cell.angle_gamma   90.00
#
_symmetry.space_group_name_H-M   'P 1'
#
loop_
_entity.id
_entity.type
_entity.pdbx_description
1 polymer ?
#
loop_
_entity_poly.entity_id
_entity_poly.type
_entity_poly.pdbx_seq_one_letter_code
_entity_poly.pdbx_strand_id
1 'polypeptide(L)'
;MSTIQVDPKFQIAFKYTRITAKAMRAALIRDKGWKEEDLPCEKTIGNILNRLNYRLRRVQKVKPLKKIKETDAIFEHIEATNKASDSREDSLAFSIDTKAKVDLCDSSRGGTSRCRKPVQADDHGLGVKSKLVPFGILEVMSGLLTILFGVSFETSDFIVD
;
A
#
# COMPACT_ATOMS: atom_id res chain seq x y z
N MET A 1 -24.24 15.68 11.93
CA MET A 1 -24.37 14.56 10.97
C MET A 1 -23.33 13.51 11.30
N SER A 2 -23.72 12.30 11.71
CA SER A 2 -22.77 11.19 11.88
C SER A 2 -22.34 10.70 10.51
N THR A 3 -21.04 10.57 10.26
CA THR A 3 -20.53 9.94 9.04
C THR A 3 -20.94 8.46 9.05
N ILE A 4 -21.73 8.06 8.05
CA ILE A 4 -22.19 6.69 7.87
C ILE A 4 -21.29 6.04 6.83
N GLN A 5 -20.69 4.91 7.18
CA GLN A 5 -19.86 4.12 6.29
C GLN A 5 -20.67 2.91 5.81
N VAL A 6 -20.83 2.78 4.49
CA VAL A 6 -21.39 1.58 3.86
C VAL A 6 -20.38 0.44 4.01
N ASP A 7 -20.84 -0.81 4.06
CA ASP A 7 -19.95 -1.98 4.05
C ASP A 7 -18.87 -1.82 2.96
N PRO A 8 -17.57 -1.82 3.31
CA PRO A 8 -16.48 -1.64 2.34
C PRO A 8 -16.49 -2.65 1.20
N LYS A 9 -17.12 -3.82 1.39
CA LYS A 9 -17.25 -4.86 0.36
C LYS A 9 -18.58 -4.83 -0.39
N PHE A 10 -19.51 -3.94 -0.03
CA PHE A 10 -20.87 -3.83 -0.60
C PHE A 10 -21.67 -5.15 -0.60
N GLN A 11 -21.35 -6.07 0.31
CA GLN A 11 -22.00 -7.40 0.38
C GLN A 11 -23.27 -7.38 1.22
N ILE A 12 -23.38 -6.41 2.14
CA ILE A 12 -24.50 -6.29 3.07
C ILE A 12 -25.08 -4.87 3.06
N ALA A 13 -26.40 -4.76 3.27
CA ALA A 13 -27.09 -3.48 3.38
C ALA A 13 -26.85 -2.76 4.73
N PHE A 14 -26.05 -3.34 5.63
CA PHE A 14 -25.74 -2.74 6.92
C PHE A 14 -24.87 -1.49 6.76
N LYS A 15 -25.20 -0.47 7.55
CA LYS A 15 -24.51 0.82 7.60
C LYS A 15 -23.76 0.93 8.92
N TYR A 16 -22.45 1.04 8.87
CA TYR A 16 -21.60 1.23 10.03
C TYR A 16 -21.56 2.71 10.40
N THR A 17 -22.16 3.08 11.52
CA THR A 17 -21.96 4.40 12.12
C THR A 17 -20.72 4.37 13.01
N ARG A 18 -19.84 5.36 12.89
CA ARG A 18 -18.81 5.56 13.91
C ARG A 18 -19.51 5.81 15.26
N ILE A 19 -19.29 4.92 16.23
CA ILE A 19 -19.84 5.04 17.59
C ILE A 19 -19.13 6.21 18.26
N THR A 20 -19.77 7.38 18.25
CA THR A 20 -19.36 8.56 19.01
C THR A 20 -20.36 8.83 20.11
N ALA A 21 -19.95 9.52 21.18
CA ALA A 21 -20.84 9.85 22.27
C ALA A 21 -22.04 10.71 21.80
N LYS A 22 -21.82 11.68 20.92
CA LYS A 22 -22.88 12.46 20.26
C LYS A 22 -23.86 11.59 19.49
N ALA A 23 -23.36 10.67 18.66
CA ALA A 23 -24.20 9.80 17.85
C ALA A 23 -25.00 8.82 18.72
N MET A 24 -24.38 8.29 19.79
CA MET A 24 -25.05 7.42 20.75
C MET A 24 -26.18 8.16 21.48
N ARG A 25 -25.94 9.41 21.92
CA ARG A 25 -26.98 10.22 22.57
C ARG A 25 -28.19 10.44 21.66
N ALA A 26 -27.96 10.79 20.39
CA ALA A 26 -29.03 10.95 19.40
C ALA A 26 -29.79 9.63 19.14
N ALA A 27 -29.09 8.50 19.09
CA ALA A 27 -29.71 7.19 18.91
C ALA A 27 -30.56 6.75 20.12
N LEU A 28 -30.14 7.07 21.35
CA LEU A 28 -30.94 6.78 22.55
C LEU A 28 -32.27 7.54 22.55
N ILE A 29 -32.28 8.79 22.07
CA ILE A 29 -33.51 9.58 21.93
C ILE A 29 -34.38 8.99 20.81
N ARG A 30 -33.80 8.82 19.61
CA ARG A 30 -34.55 8.42 18.41
C ARG A 30 -35.08 6.98 18.47
N ASP A 31 -34.25 6.02 18.88
CA ASP A 31 -34.53 4.58 18.73
C ASP A 31 -35.00 3.94 20.04
N LYS A 32 -34.66 4.55 21.19
CA LYS A 32 -35.03 4.05 22.52
C LYS A 32 -36.01 4.96 23.25
N GLY A 33 -36.36 6.12 22.69
CA GLY A 33 -37.39 7.02 23.23
C GLY A 33 -36.99 7.73 24.53
N TRP A 34 -35.69 7.87 24.81
CA TRP A 34 -35.23 8.57 26.01
C TRP A 34 -35.46 10.07 25.88
N LYS A 35 -35.88 10.72 26.97
CA LYS A 35 -35.98 12.18 27.02
C LYS A 35 -34.59 12.81 27.12
N GLU A 36 -34.49 14.05 26.67
CA GLU A 36 -33.22 14.74 26.65
C GLU A 36 -32.71 15.06 28.06
N GLU A 37 -33.62 15.37 28.98
CA GLU A 37 -33.32 15.66 30.39
C GLU A 37 -32.79 14.44 31.16
N ASP A 38 -33.25 13.25 30.80
CA ASP A 38 -32.89 11.99 31.47
C ASP A 38 -31.53 11.44 31.00
N LEU A 39 -30.96 12.02 29.92
CA LEU A 39 -29.71 11.56 29.34
C LEU A 39 -28.52 12.34 29.89
N PRO A 40 -27.46 11.64 30.32
CA PRO A 40 -26.25 12.31 30.78
C PRO A 40 -25.57 13.08 29.63
N CYS A 41 -24.70 14.02 30.00
CA CYS A 41 -23.98 14.81 29.02
C CYS A 41 -23.05 13.95 28.14
N GLU A 42 -22.68 14.46 26.96
CA GLU A 42 -21.89 13.72 25.97
C GLU A 42 -20.58 13.15 26.55
N LYS A 43 -19.90 13.91 27.43
CA LYS A 43 -18.68 13.47 28.11
C LYS A 43 -18.91 12.21 28.95
N THR A 44 -20.00 12.17 29.70
CA THR A 44 -20.37 11.02 30.54
C THR A 44 -20.75 9.81 29.68
N ILE A 45 -21.46 10.00 28.57
CA ILE A 45 -21.72 8.94 27.60
C ILE A 45 -20.41 8.40 27.02
N GLY A 46 -19.45 9.27 26.69
CA GLY A 46 -18.10 8.86 26.27
C GLY A 46 -17.39 8.00 27.32
N ASN A 47 -17.47 8.38 28.60
CA ASN A 47 -16.92 7.59 29.70
C ASN A 47 -17.60 6.21 29.84
N ILE A 48 -18.94 6.17 29.68
CA ILE A 48 -19.70 4.91 29.69
C ILE A 48 -19.27 4.01 28.52
N LEU A 49 -19.17 4.55 27.30
CA LEU A 49 -18.68 3.82 26.12
C LEU A 49 -17.28 3.25 26.36
N ASN A 50 -16.38 4.05 26.94
CA ASN A 50 -15.03 3.61 27.29
C ASN A 50 -15.01 2.50 28.36
N ARG A 51 -15.91 2.58 29.34
CA ARG A 51 -16.08 1.55 30.40
C ARG A 51 -16.64 0.25 29.82
N LEU A 52 -17.55 0.34 28.86
CA LEU A 52 -18.09 -0.78 28.09
C LEU A 52 -17.13 -1.29 27.00
N ASN A 53 -15.88 -0.80 26.97
CA ASN A 53 -14.83 -1.18 26.03
C ASN A 53 -15.07 -0.78 24.55
N TYR A 54 -16.05 0.10 24.27
CA TYR A 54 -16.25 0.77 22.99
C TYR A 54 -15.30 1.97 22.86
N ARG A 55 -14.00 1.69 22.81
CA ARG A 55 -12.93 2.70 22.72
C ARG A 55 -12.49 2.88 21.27
N LEU A 56 -11.93 4.05 20.95
CA LEU A 56 -11.23 4.25 19.68
C LEU A 56 -10.04 3.31 19.59
N ARG A 57 -10.07 2.40 18.63
CA ARG A 57 -8.97 1.49 18.32
C ARG A 57 -8.41 1.84 16.95
N ARG A 58 -7.10 1.70 16.77
CA ARG A 58 -6.50 1.75 15.43
C ARG A 58 -7.13 0.65 14.59
N VAL A 59 -7.50 0.99 13.36
CA VAL A 59 -7.95 0.01 12.37
C VAL A 59 -6.80 -0.97 12.18
N GLN A 60 -6.99 -2.22 12.63
CA GLN A 60 -6.03 -3.27 12.35
C GLN A 60 -6.21 -3.66 10.89
N LYS A 61 -5.16 -3.45 10.07
CA LYS A 61 -5.11 -4.11 8.78
C LYS A 61 -5.15 -5.61 9.04
N VAL A 62 -5.98 -6.33 8.29
CA VAL A 62 -6.00 -7.80 8.34
C VAL A 62 -4.57 -8.26 8.13
N LYS A 63 -4.06 -9.11 9.04
CA LYS A 63 -2.73 -9.69 8.87
C LYS A 63 -2.77 -10.50 7.56
N PRO A 64 -1.93 -10.17 6.56
CA PRO A 64 -1.89 -10.95 5.33
C PRO A 64 -1.58 -12.40 5.68
N LEU A 65 -2.30 -13.34 5.08
CA LEU A 65 -1.93 -14.75 5.16
C LEU A 65 -0.59 -14.90 4.43
N LYS A 66 0.45 -15.35 5.15
CA LYS A 66 1.80 -15.47 4.56
C LYS A 66 1.89 -16.53 3.46
N LYS A 67 1.10 -17.60 3.55
CA LYS A 67 1.00 -18.68 2.58
C LYS A 67 -0.43 -19.22 2.59
N ILE A 68 -0.98 -19.50 1.41
CA ILE A 68 -2.30 -20.15 1.26
C ILE A 68 -2.09 -21.62 0.89
N LYS A 69 -3.12 -22.46 1.05
CA LYS A 69 -2.98 -23.91 0.81
C LYS A 69 -2.61 -24.21 -0.64
N GLU A 70 -3.03 -23.33 -1.54
CA GLU A 70 -2.91 -23.43 -2.98
C GLU A 70 -1.56 -22.93 -3.49
N THR A 71 -0.71 -22.34 -2.63
CA THR A 71 0.55 -21.72 -3.06
C THR A 71 1.45 -22.69 -3.84
N ASP A 72 1.59 -23.93 -3.35
CA ASP A 72 2.46 -24.91 -4.00
C ASP A 72 1.89 -25.36 -5.35
N ALA A 73 0.57 -25.57 -5.43
CA ALA A 73 -0.13 -25.88 -6.68
C ALA A 73 -0.03 -24.77 -7.73
N ILE A 74 -0.01 -23.49 -7.31
CA ILE A 74 0.19 -22.34 -8.21
C ILE A 74 1.61 -22.40 -8.81
N PHE A 75 2.63 -22.65 -7.99
CA PHE A 75 4.02 -22.72 -8.47
C PHE A 75 4.23 -23.93 -9.40
N GLU A 76 3.69 -25.10 -9.06
CA GLU A 76 3.74 -26.29 -9.93
C GLU A 76 3.10 -26.01 -11.30
N HIS A 77 1.96 -25.33 -11.32
CA HIS A 77 1.30 -24.95 -12.58
C HIS A 77 2.12 -23.95 -13.41
N ILE A 78 2.73 -22.95 -12.76
CA ILE A 78 3.61 -21.98 -13.43
C ILE A 78 4.82 -22.70 -14.04
N GLU A 79 5.47 -23.59 -13.29
CA GLU A 79 6.61 -24.37 -13.79
C GLU A 79 6.23 -25.24 -14.98
N ALA A 80 5.10 -25.96 -14.90
CA ALA A 80 4.61 -26.78 -16.00
C ALA A 80 4.31 -25.96 -17.26
N THR A 81 3.69 -24.77 -17.08
CA THR A 81 3.34 -23.86 -18.18
C THR A 81 4.60 -23.28 -18.84
N ASN A 82 5.57 -22.83 -18.04
CA ASN A 82 6.83 -22.29 -18.54
C ASN A 82 7.59 -23.36 -19.33
N LYS A 83 7.70 -24.58 -18.79
CA LYS A 83 8.36 -25.70 -19.47
C LYS A 83 7.70 -26.06 -20.81
N ALA A 84 6.37 -26.03 -20.88
CA ALA A 84 5.63 -26.27 -22.12
C ALA A 84 5.81 -25.12 -23.14
N SER A 85 6.03 -23.89 -22.67
CA SER A 85 6.35 -22.74 -23.50
C SER A 85 7.78 -22.81 -24.03
N ASP A 86 8.74 -23.23 -23.21
CA ASP A 86 10.16 -23.34 -23.61
C ASP A 86 10.38 -24.37 -24.72
N SER A 87 9.50 -25.37 -24.86
CA SER A 87 9.57 -26.36 -25.95
C SER A 87 8.92 -25.90 -27.26
N ARG A 88 8.41 -24.68 -27.33
CA ARG A 88 7.70 -24.13 -28.50
C ARG A 88 8.59 -23.14 -29.24
N GLU A 89 8.85 -23.41 -30.51
CA GLU A 89 9.62 -22.49 -31.37
C GLU A 89 8.88 -21.17 -31.68
N ASP A 90 7.55 -21.17 -31.56
CA ASP A 90 6.70 -19.98 -31.74
C ASP A 90 6.51 -19.15 -30.46
N SER A 91 7.24 -19.51 -29.39
CA SER A 91 7.16 -18.81 -28.10
C SER A 91 8.43 -18.00 -27.84
N LEU A 92 8.26 -16.82 -27.24
CA LEU A 92 9.36 -15.96 -26.82
C LEU A 92 9.17 -15.55 -25.37
N ALA A 93 10.22 -15.69 -24.57
CA ALA A 93 10.21 -15.35 -23.15
C ALA A 93 11.00 -14.05 -22.92
N PHE A 94 10.33 -13.06 -22.32
CA PHE A 94 10.95 -11.82 -21.87
C PHE A 94 10.94 -11.72 -20.35
N SER A 95 12.04 -11.26 -19.77
CA SER A 95 12.11 -10.76 -18.40
C SER A 95 12.18 -9.24 -18.43
N ILE A 96 11.22 -8.60 -17.80
CA ILE A 96 11.11 -7.14 -17.72
C ILE A 96 11.24 -6.73 -16.26
N ASP A 97 12.17 -5.84 -15.95
CA ASP A 97 12.42 -5.42 -14.57
C ASP A 97 12.95 -3.98 -14.48
N THR A 98 12.52 -3.27 -13.43
CA THR A 98 13.10 -1.98 -13.03
C THR A 98 13.96 -2.18 -11.80
N LYS A 99 15.22 -1.72 -11.85
CA LYS A 99 16.16 -1.82 -10.71
C LYS A 99 16.24 -0.52 -9.91
N ALA A 100 17.23 -0.48 -9.01
CA ALA A 100 17.44 0.60 -8.06
C ALA A 100 17.43 1.98 -8.74
N LYS A 101 16.55 2.85 -8.22
CA LYS A 101 16.45 4.25 -8.62
C LYS A 101 17.68 5.00 -8.13
N VAL A 102 18.30 5.74 -9.02
CA VAL A 102 19.49 6.53 -8.73
C VAL A 102 19.09 8.00 -8.69
N ASP A 103 19.23 8.64 -7.54
CA ASP A 103 19.01 10.08 -7.44
C ASP A 103 20.11 10.83 -8.21
N LEU A 104 19.72 11.70 -9.15
CA LEU A 104 20.61 12.54 -9.96
C LEU A 104 20.84 13.90 -9.26
N CYS A 105 21.36 13.85 -8.04
CA CYS A 105 21.70 15.03 -7.23
C CYS A 105 22.81 14.70 -6.24
N ASP A 106 23.37 15.71 -5.58
CA ASP A 106 24.48 15.60 -4.63
C ASP A 106 24.02 15.07 -3.25
N SER A 107 23.09 14.13 -3.24
CA SER A 107 22.62 13.49 -2.01
C SER A 107 23.66 12.51 -1.46
N SER A 108 23.79 12.52 -0.13
CA SER A 108 24.64 11.56 0.56
C SER A 108 24.11 10.14 0.36
N ARG A 109 25.02 9.22 0.02
CA ARG A 109 24.73 7.77 -0.12
C ARG A 109 25.38 6.93 0.98
N GLY A 110 25.81 7.57 2.07
CA GLY A 110 26.45 6.90 3.21
C GLY A 110 27.86 6.37 2.94
N GLY A 111 28.51 6.80 1.86
CA GLY A 111 29.90 6.45 1.56
C GLY A 111 30.91 7.23 2.40
N THR A 112 32.14 6.74 2.46
CA THR A 112 33.27 7.40 3.15
C THR A 112 34.42 7.66 2.18
N SER A 113 35.09 8.80 2.30
CA SER A 113 36.28 9.11 1.50
C SER A 113 37.41 9.67 2.37
N ARG A 114 38.66 9.37 2.01
CA ARG A 114 39.86 9.87 2.71
C ARG A 114 40.28 11.22 2.12
N CYS A 115 39.65 12.28 2.62
CA CYS A 115 39.85 13.65 2.14
C CYS A 115 40.36 14.56 3.28
N ARG A 116 41.07 15.64 2.94
CA ARG A 116 41.46 16.68 3.93
C ARG A 116 40.25 17.43 4.54
N LYS A 117 39.09 17.41 3.86
CA LYS A 117 37.82 18.00 4.31
C LYS A 117 36.67 17.04 4.02
N PRO A 118 35.60 17.02 4.85
CA PRO A 118 34.40 16.21 4.58
C PRO A 118 33.77 16.59 3.24
N VAL A 119 33.34 15.59 2.47
CA VAL A 119 32.53 15.80 1.27
C VAL A 119 31.15 16.28 1.71
N GLN A 120 30.73 17.43 1.20
CA GLN A 120 29.39 17.98 1.47
C GLN A 120 28.38 17.33 0.53
N ALA A 121 27.16 17.17 1.03
CA ALA A 121 26.03 16.60 0.30
C ALA A 121 24.77 17.40 0.63
N ASP A 122 23.83 17.41 -0.31
CA ASP A 122 22.54 18.06 -0.17
C ASP A 122 21.65 17.36 0.86
N ASP A 123 20.86 18.16 1.58
CA ASP A 123 19.88 17.65 2.54
C ASP A 123 18.76 16.86 1.83
N HIS A 124 18.30 15.79 2.47
CA HIS A 124 17.25 14.93 1.94
C HIS A 124 15.86 15.60 1.89
N GLY A 125 15.69 16.77 2.55
CA GLY A 125 14.43 17.52 2.61
C GLY A 125 14.15 18.48 1.46
N LEU A 126 15.12 18.73 0.56
CA LEU A 126 14.97 19.71 -0.52
C LEU A 126 14.37 19.08 -1.80
N GLY A 127 13.04 19.15 -1.92
CA GLY A 127 12.32 19.06 -3.20
C GLY A 127 12.35 17.74 -3.98
N VAL A 128 11.64 17.71 -5.12
CA VAL A 128 11.56 16.54 -6.01
C VAL A 128 12.93 16.33 -6.67
N LYS A 129 13.61 15.26 -6.27
CA LYS A 129 14.89 14.84 -6.86
C LYS A 129 14.60 14.22 -8.22
N SER A 130 15.28 14.69 -9.26
CA SER A 130 15.36 13.97 -10.53
C SER A 130 15.98 12.61 -10.27
N LYS A 131 15.38 11.56 -10.83
CA LYS A 131 15.85 10.18 -10.68
C LYS A 131 16.21 9.63 -12.02
N LEU A 132 17.15 8.70 -12.03
CA LEU A 132 17.43 7.83 -13.15
C LEU A 132 16.97 6.43 -12.77
N VAL A 133 16.07 5.87 -13.56
CA VAL A 133 15.52 4.53 -13.34
C VAL A 133 15.97 3.65 -14.51
N PRO A 134 16.80 2.63 -14.26
CA PRO A 134 17.12 1.63 -15.27
C PRO A 134 15.93 0.67 -15.46
N PHE A 135 15.59 0.43 -16.72
CA PHE A 135 14.58 -0.52 -17.16
C PHE A 135 15.24 -1.56 -18.07
N GLY A 136 15.24 -2.81 -17.62
CA GLY A 136 15.83 -3.92 -18.36
C GLY A 136 14.76 -4.74 -19.05
N ILE A 137 14.97 -5.02 -20.33
CA ILE A 137 14.24 -6.04 -21.10
C ILE A 137 15.26 -7.10 -21.51
N LEU A 138 15.10 -8.30 -20.99
CA LEU A 138 15.93 -9.46 -21.33
C LEU A 138 15.10 -10.45 -22.14
N GLU A 139 15.50 -10.71 -23.37
CA GLU A 139 15.05 -11.91 -24.09
C GLU A 139 15.77 -13.12 -23.52
N VAL A 140 15.03 -14.03 -22.88
CA VAL A 140 15.61 -15.09 -22.05
C VAL A 140 16.35 -16.13 -22.89
N MET A 141 15.85 -16.42 -24.09
CA MET A 141 16.37 -17.49 -24.95
C MET A 141 17.69 -17.10 -25.63
N SER A 142 17.75 -15.90 -26.21
CA SER A 142 18.97 -15.38 -26.83
C SER A 142 19.96 -14.76 -25.84
N GLY A 143 19.49 -14.37 -24.65
CA GLY A 143 20.26 -13.60 -23.68
C GLY A 143 20.42 -12.12 -24.06
N LEU A 144 19.67 -11.63 -25.06
CA LEU A 144 19.73 -10.24 -25.49
C LEU A 144 19.14 -9.32 -24.41
N LEU A 145 20.01 -8.52 -23.80
CA LEU A 145 19.64 -7.54 -22.79
C LEU A 145 19.61 -6.12 -23.38
N THR A 146 18.46 -5.48 -23.29
CA THR A 146 18.29 -4.05 -23.57
C THR A 146 18.08 -3.30 -22.27
N ILE A 147 18.83 -2.23 -22.05
CA ILE A 147 18.65 -1.35 -20.88
C ILE A 147 18.25 0.04 -21.37
N LEU A 148 17.11 0.50 -20.89
CA LEU A 148 16.60 1.85 -21.11
C LEU A 148 16.73 2.64 -19.80
N PHE A 149 16.96 3.94 -19.92
CA PHE A 149 17.01 4.83 -18.76
C PHE A 149 15.96 5.91 -18.92
N GLY A 150 15.04 5.99 -17.98
CA GLY A 150 14.09 7.09 -17.93
C GLY A 150 14.18 7.86 -16.62
N VAL A 151 13.51 9.02 -16.61
CA VAL A 151 13.60 10.00 -15.54
C VAL A 151 12.32 10.13 -14.71
N SER A 152 11.28 9.37 -15.07
CA SER A 152 9.99 9.32 -14.38
C SER A 152 9.94 8.15 -13.38
N PHE A 153 8.85 8.12 -12.59
CA PHE A 153 8.56 6.96 -11.73
C PHE A 153 8.12 5.76 -12.58
N GLU A 154 8.13 4.56 -11.99
CA GLU A 154 7.69 3.29 -12.61
C GLU A 154 6.16 3.32 -12.91
N THR A 155 5.72 4.19 -13.81
CA THR A 155 4.34 4.31 -14.27
C THR A 155 4.16 3.53 -15.57
N SER A 156 2.91 3.27 -15.96
CA SER A 156 2.60 2.72 -17.30
C SER A 156 3.27 3.53 -18.39
N ASP A 157 3.30 4.86 -18.22
CA ASP A 157 3.89 5.79 -19.19
C ASP A 157 5.39 5.51 -19.34
N PHE A 158 6.13 5.24 -18.27
CA PHE A 158 7.55 4.88 -18.35
C PHE A 158 7.84 3.57 -19.10
N ILE A 159 6.88 2.63 -19.12
CA ILE A 159 7.06 1.31 -19.73
C ILE A 159 6.70 1.30 -21.22
N VAL A 160 5.85 2.24 -21.66
CA VAL A 160 5.20 2.22 -22.99
C VAL A 160 5.53 3.45 -23.86
N ASP A 161 6.17 4.48 -23.33
CA ASP A 161 6.58 5.70 -24.06
C ASP A 161 7.78 5.48 -25.01
#